data_AF-A0A4V4H8M8-F1
#
_entry.id   AF-A0A4V4H8M8-F1
#
_cell.length_a   1.000
_cell.length_b   1.000
_cell.length_c   1.000
_cell.angle_alpha   90.00
_cell.angle_beta   90.00
_cell.angle_gamma   90.00
#
_symmetry.space_group_name_H-M   'P 1'
#
loop_
_entity.id
_entity.type
_entity.pdbx_description
1 polymer ?
#
loop_
_entity_poly.entity_id
_entity_poly.type
_entity_poly.pdbx_seq_one_letter_code
_entity_poly.pdbx_strand_id
1 'polypeptide(L)'
;MGFGARSIRRRAAEKKTSRSNRIKVRELRGKTKAELHNHLKDLKNELSLLRVAKVTGGAPNKLSKIKVVRLSIARVLTVTSQKQKAALREAYKKKKHTPLDLRPKRTRAIRCCLSKYQMCFPTKSRCASQDALKTEHQKKKRRCASRHGGMQSKLRSN
;
A
#
# COMPACT_ATOMS: atom_id res chain seq x y z
N MET A 1 36.49 34.12 5.90
CA MET A 1 35.67 32.92 5.66
C MET A 1 34.31 33.11 6.36
N GLY A 2 33.25 33.52 5.65
CA GLY A 2 31.99 33.87 6.33
C GLY A 2 30.80 34.07 5.40
N PHE A 3 30.52 33.10 4.52
CA PHE A 3 29.32 33.08 3.70
C PHE A 3 28.41 31.91 4.12
N GLY A 4 27.11 32.16 4.29
CA GLY A 4 26.14 31.09 4.03
C GLY A 4 24.91 30.90 4.92
N ALA A 5 24.67 31.67 5.98
CA ALA A 5 23.51 31.40 6.86
C ALA A 5 22.21 32.19 6.53
N ARG A 6 22.24 33.12 5.55
CA ARG A 6 21.10 34.02 5.23
C ARG A 6 20.27 33.61 4.01
N SER A 7 20.66 32.60 3.23
CA SER A 7 19.96 32.22 1.98
C SER A 7 18.86 31.16 2.17
N ILE A 8 18.89 30.38 3.25
CA ILE A 8 17.99 29.22 3.43
C ILE A 8 16.60 29.65 3.93
N ARG A 9 16.52 30.72 4.74
CA ARG A 9 15.23 31.17 5.33
C ARG A 9 14.31 31.90 4.34
N ARG A 10 14.85 32.52 3.28
CA ARG A 10 14.03 33.20 2.25
C ARG A 10 13.30 32.22 1.32
N ARG A 11 13.90 31.06 0.98
CA ARG A 11 13.28 30.04 0.11
C ARG A 11 12.05 29.34 0.71
N ALA A 12 11.95 29.26 2.05
CA ALA A 12 10.82 28.62 2.71
C ALA A 12 9.55 29.49 2.71
N ALA A 13 9.70 30.81 2.67
CA ALA A 13 8.60 31.77 2.70
C ALA A 13 7.94 31.95 1.31
N GLU A 14 8.71 31.99 0.21
CA GLU A 14 8.17 32.08 -1.16
C GLU A 14 7.36 30.84 -1.58
N LYS A 15 7.64 29.67 -1.01
CA LYS A 15 6.86 28.44 -1.26
C LYS A 15 5.48 28.43 -0.57
N LYS A 16 5.15 29.41 0.27
CA LYS A 16 3.85 29.51 0.96
C LYS A 16 2.78 30.24 0.13
N THR A 17 3.16 31.22 -0.70
CA THR A 17 2.21 32.10 -1.42
C THR A 17 1.56 31.46 -2.66
N SER A 18 2.02 30.29 -3.12
CA SER A 18 1.40 29.54 -4.24
C SER A 18 0.54 28.33 -3.81
N ARG A 19 0.19 28.22 -2.53
CA ARG A 19 -0.54 27.06 -1.97
C ARG A 19 -2.07 27.23 -1.90
N SER A 20 -2.60 28.45 -2.02
CA SER A 20 -4.03 28.74 -1.83
C SER A 20 -4.93 28.21 -2.96
N ASN A 21 -4.49 28.24 -4.22
CA ASN A 21 -5.33 27.85 -5.37
C ASN A 21 -5.30 26.36 -5.76
N ARG A 22 -4.65 25.49 -4.96
CA ARG A 22 -4.53 24.06 -5.28
C ARG A 22 -5.41 23.24 -4.35
N ILE A 23 -6.45 22.60 -4.89
CA ILE A 23 -7.35 21.71 -4.13
C ILE A 23 -6.54 20.64 -3.39
N LYS A 24 -6.69 20.57 -2.07
CA LYS A 24 -5.97 19.60 -1.25
C LYS A 24 -6.73 18.28 -1.21
N VAL A 25 -6.00 17.18 -1.35
CA VAL A 25 -6.60 15.83 -1.36
C VAL A 25 -7.26 15.49 -0.02
N ARG A 26 -6.74 16.00 1.11
CA ARG A 26 -7.30 15.76 2.44
C ARG A 26 -8.74 16.28 2.55
N GLU A 27 -9.04 17.42 1.93
CA GLU A 27 -10.37 18.03 1.91
C GLU A 27 -11.35 17.20 1.06
N LEU A 28 -10.89 16.57 -0.03
CA LEU A 28 -11.72 15.75 -0.91
C LEU A 28 -12.12 14.40 -0.28
N ARG A 29 -11.33 13.88 0.66
CA ARG A 29 -11.60 12.58 1.29
C ARG A 29 -12.82 12.61 2.20
N GLY A 30 -13.09 13.74 2.86
CA GLY A 30 -14.26 13.92 3.73
C GLY A 30 -15.58 14.10 2.98
N LYS A 31 -15.53 14.45 1.69
CA LYS A 31 -16.72 14.77 0.88
C LYS A 31 -17.50 13.54 0.42
N THR A 32 -18.80 13.71 0.22
CA THR A 32 -19.65 12.64 -0.31
C THR A 32 -19.41 12.40 -1.81
N LYS A 33 -19.91 11.27 -2.35
CA LYS A 33 -19.76 10.95 -3.78
C LYS A 33 -20.47 11.98 -4.67
N ALA A 34 -21.64 12.46 -4.26
CA ALA A 34 -22.41 13.47 -4.99
C ALA A 34 -21.66 14.80 -5.07
N GLU A 35 -21.11 15.27 -3.95
CA GLU A 35 -20.27 16.48 -3.92
C GLU A 35 -19.04 16.35 -4.83
N LEU A 36 -18.34 15.21 -4.79
CA LEU A 36 -17.19 14.97 -5.67
C LEU A 36 -17.56 15.03 -7.15
N HIS A 37 -18.76 14.55 -7.52
CA HIS A 37 -19.26 14.65 -8.89
C HIS A 37 -19.64 16.08 -9.29
N ASN A 38 -20.22 16.87 -8.39
CA ASN A 38 -20.54 18.27 -8.65
C ASN A 38 -19.26 19.10 -8.84
N HIS A 39 -18.30 18.96 -7.91
CA HIS A 39 -16.96 19.56 -8.02
C HIS A 39 -16.26 19.22 -9.35
N LEU A 40 -16.44 18.00 -9.85
CA LEU A 40 -15.87 17.55 -11.12
C LEU A 40 -16.53 18.28 -12.31
N LYS A 41 -17.86 18.44 -12.30
CA LYS A 41 -18.59 19.17 -13.34
C LYS A 41 -18.14 20.63 -13.42
N ASP A 42 -18.04 21.30 -12.27
CA ASP A 42 -17.63 22.71 -12.21
C ASP A 42 -16.21 22.92 -12.78
N LEU A 43 -15.27 22.06 -12.39
CA LEU A 43 -13.89 22.12 -12.90
C LEU A 43 -13.80 21.81 -14.40
N LYS A 44 -14.68 20.95 -14.94
CA LYS A 44 -14.74 20.67 -16.39
C LYS A 44 -15.28 21.87 -17.16
N ASN A 45 -16.30 22.54 -16.63
CA ASN A 45 -16.85 23.75 -17.23
C ASN A 45 -15.80 24.87 -17.25
N GLU A 46 -15.09 25.08 -16.13
CA GLU A 46 -13.98 26.02 -16.05
C GLU A 46 -12.87 25.69 -17.07
N LEU A 47 -12.49 24.40 -17.18
CA LEU A 47 -11.50 23.97 -18.16
C LEU A 47 -11.95 24.27 -19.61
N SER A 48 -13.24 24.08 -19.93
CA SER A 48 -13.79 24.36 -21.24
C SER A 48 -13.66 25.86 -21.59
N LEU A 49 -14.06 26.73 -20.65
CA LEU A 49 -13.94 28.18 -20.81
C LEU A 49 -12.49 28.61 -21.00
N LEU A 50 -11.55 28.03 -20.24
CA LEU A 50 -10.12 28.33 -20.37
C LEU A 50 -9.52 27.84 -21.70
N ARG A 51 -10.08 26.78 -22.30
CA ARG A 51 -9.65 26.29 -23.62
C ARG A 51 -10.11 27.23 -24.74
N VAL A 52 -11.34 27.72 -24.68
CA VAL A 52 -11.82 28.75 -25.63
C VAL A 52 -10.96 30.01 -25.52
N ALA A 53 -10.72 30.49 -24.30
CA ALA A 53 -9.86 31.65 -24.06
C ALA A 53 -8.42 31.46 -24.54
N LYS A 54 -7.92 30.21 -24.60
CA LYS A 54 -6.60 29.91 -25.18
C LYS A 54 -6.58 30.13 -26.69
N VAL A 55 -7.64 29.74 -27.39
CA VAL A 55 -7.73 29.89 -28.86
C VAL A 55 -7.89 31.35 -29.25
N THR A 56 -8.66 32.13 -28.48
CA THR A 56 -8.92 33.54 -28.75
C THR A 56 -7.80 34.49 -28.29
N GLY A 57 -6.63 33.98 -27.91
CA GLY A 57 -5.50 34.82 -27.46
C GLY A 57 -5.71 35.52 -26.11
N GLY A 58 -6.41 34.87 -25.18
CA GLY A 58 -6.75 35.45 -23.88
C GLY A 58 -5.55 35.71 -22.95
N ALA A 59 -5.77 36.56 -21.94
CA ALA A 59 -4.75 37.01 -20.99
C ALA A 59 -3.92 35.87 -20.36
N PRO A 60 -2.60 36.08 -20.15
CA PRO A 60 -1.67 35.03 -19.67
C PRO A 60 -2.03 34.47 -18.29
N ASN A 61 -2.69 35.28 -17.45
CA ASN A 61 -3.18 34.86 -16.13
C ASN A 61 -4.28 33.79 -16.23
N LYS A 62 -5.11 33.83 -17.28
CA LYS A 62 -6.13 32.79 -17.55
C LYS A 62 -5.46 31.51 -18.05
N LEU A 63 -4.45 31.61 -18.92
CA LEU A 63 -3.71 30.46 -19.45
C LEU A 63 -2.94 29.70 -18.37
N SER A 64 -2.35 30.41 -17.42
CA SER A 64 -1.63 29.82 -16.28
C SER A 64 -2.52 28.91 -15.41
N LYS A 65 -3.84 29.18 -15.36
CA LYS A 65 -4.79 28.36 -14.60
C LYS A 65 -5.06 26.99 -15.23
N ILE A 66 -4.85 26.82 -16.54
CA ILE A 66 -5.14 25.56 -17.26
C ILE A 66 -4.44 24.37 -16.60
N LYS A 67 -3.15 24.50 -16.29
CA LYS A 67 -2.37 23.42 -15.65
C LYS A 67 -2.91 23.09 -14.26
N VAL A 68 -3.29 24.11 -13.50
CA VAL A 68 -3.83 23.95 -12.14
C VAL A 68 -5.18 23.22 -12.17
N VAL A 69 -6.10 23.65 -13.04
CA VAL A 69 -7.43 23.03 -13.18
C VAL A 69 -7.31 21.57 -13.65
N ARG A 70 -6.43 21.26 -14.62
CA ARG A 70 -6.19 19.86 -15.05
C ARG A 70 -5.71 18.97 -13.91
N LEU A 71 -4.78 19.45 -13.09
CA LEU A 71 -4.29 18.71 -11.93
C LEU A 71 -5.36 18.56 -10.85
N SER A 72 -6.23 19.56 -10.66
CA SER A 72 -7.38 19.49 -9.76
C SER A 72 -8.39 18.43 -10.21
N ILE A 73 -8.75 18.37 -11.50
CA ILE A 73 -9.63 17.32 -12.06
C ILE A 73 -9.02 15.93 -11.80
N ALA A 74 -7.73 15.76 -12.08
CA ALA A 74 -7.03 14.50 -11.86
C ALA A 74 -7.08 14.06 -10.39
N ARG A 75 -6.93 15.01 -9.44
CA ARG A 75 -7.04 14.73 -8.00
C ARG A 75 -8.43 14.25 -7.60
N VAL A 76 -9.49 14.93 -8.07
CA VAL A 76 -10.88 14.55 -7.78
C VAL A 76 -11.17 13.15 -8.32
N LEU A 77 -10.83 12.88 -9.58
CA LEU A 77 -10.99 11.55 -10.20
C LEU A 77 -10.22 10.47 -9.43
N THR A 78 -8.99 10.77 -9.01
CA THR A 78 -8.17 9.83 -8.23
C THR A 78 -8.85 9.46 -6.90
N VAL A 79 -9.39 10.44 -6.17
CA VAL A 79 -10.10 10.18 -4.90
C VAL A 79 -11.37 9.36 -5.13
N THR A 80 -12.14 9.68 -6.18
CA THR A 80 -13.34 8.91 -6.55
C THR A 80 -12.99 7.45 -6.87
N SER A 81 -11.96 7.21 -7.68
CA SER A 81 -11.49 5.85 -8.00
C SER A 81 -10.93 5.12 -6.78
N GLN A 82 -10.25 5.82 -5.86
CA GLN A 82 -9.80 5.24 -4.59
C GLN A 82 -10.98 4.76 -3.74
N LYS A 83 -12.01 5.61 -3.55
CA LYS A 83 -13.23 5.26 -2.78
C LYS A 83 -13.97 4.07 -3.41
N GLN A 84 -14.14 4.08 -4.73
CA GLN A 84 -14.77 2.97 -5.46
C GLN A 84 -14.00 1.66 -5.28
N LYS A 85 -12.67 1.67 -5.45
CA LYS A 85 -11.84 0.48 -5.26
C LYS A 85 -11.83 -0.01 -3.81
N ALA A 86 -11.86 0.89 -2.83
CA ALA A 86 -11.94 0.53 -1.42
C ALA A 86 -13.25 -0.22 -1.11
N ALA A 87 -14.39 0.34 -1.53
CA ALA A 87 -15.70 -0.31 -1.37
C ALA A 87 -15.76 -1.68 -2.05
N LEU A 88 -15.19 -1.81 -3.26
CA LEU A 88 -15.11 -3.11 -3.94
C LEU A 88 -14.20 -4.09 -3.20
N ARG A 89 -13.06 -3.64 -2.65
CA ARG A 89 -12.19 -4.53 -1.86
C ARG A 89 -12.87 -5.07 -0.61
N GLU A 90 -13.68 -4.25 0.06
CA GLU A 90 -14.49 -4.66 1.20
C GLU A 90 -15.55 -5.70 0.79
N ALA A 91 -16.28 -5.43 -0.30
CA ALA A 91 -17.32 -6.32 -0.82
C ALA A 91 -16.80 -7.69 -1.28
N TYR A 92 -15.53 -7.78 -1.73
CA TYR A 92 -14.92 -9.02 -2.25
C TYR A 92 -13.86 -9.64 -1.32
N LYS A 93 -13.66 -9.14 -0.10
CA LYS A 93 -12.56 -9.54 0.80
C LYS A 93 -12.50 -11.04 1.11
N LYS A 94 -13.66 -11.69 1.25
CA LYS A 94 -13.78 -13.12 1.62
C LYS A 94 -14.34 -14.00 0.50
N LYS A 95 -14.56 -13.43 -0.69
CA LYS A 95 -15.11 -14.17 -1.83
C LYS A 95 -14.00 -14.92 -2.53
N LYS A 96 -14.24 -16.19 -2.90
CA LYS A 96 -13.29 -17.05 -3.62
C LYS A 96 -12.87 -16.42 -4.96
N HIS A 97 -13.83 -15.84 -5.68
CA HIS A 97 -13.60 -15.25 -7.00
C HIS A 97 -13.54 -13.73 -6.92
N THR A 98 -12.31 -13.20 -7.01
CA THR A 98 -12.06 -11.76 -7.10
C THR A 98 -11.90 -11.32 -8.57
N PRO A 99 -12.39 -10.12 -8.93
CA PRO A 99 -12.22 -9.57 -10.26
C PRO A 99 -10.74 -9.31 -10.58
N LEU A 100 -10.37 -9.41 -11.86
CA LEU A 100 -8.98 -9.33 -12.33
C LEU A 100 -8.26 -8.02 -11.91
N ASP A 101 -9.00 -6.92 -11.79
CA ASP A 101 -8.46 -5.62 -11.38
C ASP A 101 -8.04 -5.54 -9.91
N LEU A 102 -8.69 -6.32 -9.05
CA LEU A 102 -8.39 -6.37 -7.61
C LEU A 102 -7.34 -7.43 -7.26
N ARG A 103 -7.02 -8.33 -8.20
CA ARG A 103 -5.99 -9.35 -7.99
C ARG A 103 -4.62 -8.70 -7.79
N PRO A 104 -3.77 -9.24 -6.90
CA PRO A 104 -2.43 -8.74 -6.74
C PRO A 104 -1.65 -8.85 -8.05
N LYS A 105 -1.01 -7.76 -8.47
CA LYS A 105 -0.15 -7.75 -9.65
C LYS A 105 1.17 -8.43 -9.29
N ARG A 106 1.36 -9.63 -9.83
CA ARG A 106 2.58 -10.44 -9.77
C ARG A 106 2.88 -10.96 -11.18
N THR A 107 4.09 -11.48 -11.39
CA THR A 107 4.44 -12.11 -12.66
C THR A 107 3.54 -13.33 -12.92
N ARG A 108 3.39 -13.72 -14.19
CA ARG A 108 2.60 -14.89 -14.59
C ARG A 108 3.11 -16.16 -13.90
N ALA A 109 4.43 -16.37 -13.87
CA ALA A 109 5.07 -17.51 -13.23
C ALA A 109 4.67 -17.64 -11.74
N ILE A 110 4.69 -16.55 -10.98
CA ILE A 110 4.31 -16.56 -9.55
C ILE A 110 2.80 -16.81 -9.35
N ARG A 111 1.95 -16.48 -10.33
CA ARG A 111 0.51 -16.80 -10.25
C ARG A 111 0.21 -18.25 -10.57
N CYS A 112 1.02 -18.90 -11.41
CA CYS A 112 0.85 -20.28 -11.83
C CYS A 112 1.62 -21.29 -10.96
N CYS A 113 2.58 -20.85 -10.14
CA CYS A 113 3.30 -21.74 -9.26
C CYS A 113 2.39 -22.34 -8.17
N LEU A 114 2.78 -23.51 -7.66
CA LEU A 114 2.07 -24.19 -6.59
C LEU A 114 2.13 -23.36 -5.29
N SER A 115 1.09 -23.49 -4.46
CA SER A 115 1.07 -22.81 -3.17
C SER A 115 2.13 -23.40 -2.24
N LYS A 116 2.65 -22.60 -1.30
CA LYS A 116 3.62 -23.07 -0.29
C LYS A 116 3.14 -24.32 0.45
N TYR A 117 1.84 -24.38 0.72
CA TYR A 117 1.20 -25.54 1.34
C TYR A 117 1.31 -26.78 0.45
N GLN A 118 0.98 -26.67 -0.83
CA GLN A 118 1.09 -27.79 -1.79
C GLN A 118 2.54 -28.25 -1.98
N MET A 119 3.49 -27.32 -2.00
CA MET A 119 4.92 -27.65 -2.12
C MET A 119 5.48 -28.36 -0.90
N CYS A 120 4.98 -28.00 0.29
CA CYS A 120 5.39 -28.61 1.55
C CYS A 120 4.54 -29.83 1.92
N PHE A 121 3.47 -30.15 1.18
CA PHE A 121 2.53 -31.22 1.55
C PHE A 121 3.26 -32.57 1.51
N PRO A 122 3.57 -33.18 2.67
CA PRO A 122 4.26 -34.46 2.70
C PRO A 122 3.28 -35.56 2.31
N THR A 123 3.77 -36.57 1.60
CA THR A 123 3.00 -37.81 1.42
C THR A 123 2.79 -38.47 2.79
N LYS A 124 1.69 -39.22 2.98
CA LYS A 124 1.37 -39.89 4.26
C LYS A 124 2.54 -40.73 4.79
N SER A 125 3.25 -41.42 3.89
CA SER A 125 4.45 -42.21 4.20
C SER A 125 5.64 -41.36 4.69
N ARG A 126 5.81 -40.15 4.15
CA ARG A 126 6.90 -39.23 4.51
C ARG A 126 6.63 -38.51 5.83
N CYS A 127 5.36 -38.27 6.18
CA CYS A 127 4.97 -37.79 7.50
C CYS A 127 5.26 -38.83 8.59
N ALA A 128 4.80 -40.07 8.40
CA ALA A 128 4.99 -41.15 9.36
C ALA A 128 6.48 -41.45 9.65
N SER A 129 7.32 -41.44 8.62
CA SER A 129 8.77 -41.62 8.77
C SER A 129 9.45 -40.44 9.50
N GLN A 130 9.03 -39.20 9.25
CA GLN A 130 9.56 -38.03 9.97
C GLN A 130 9.12 -38.01 11.44
N ASP A 131 7.91 -38.46 11.75
CA ASP A 131 7.42 -38.52 13.13
C ASP A 131 8.12 -39.62 13.93
N ALA A 132 8.43 -40.75 13.30
CA ALA A 132 9.25 -41.82 13.89
C ALA A 132 10.69 -41.35 14.23
N LEU A 133 11.31 -40.53 13.38
CA LEU A 133 12.64 -39.97 13.66
C LEU A 133 12.62 -38.95 14.81
N LYS A 134 11.54 -38.17 14.95
CA LYS A 134 11.36 -37.21 16.06
C LYS A 134 11.15 -37.91 17.40
N THR A 135 10.37 -38.99 17.43
CA THR A 135 10.15 -39.77 18.66
C THR A 135 11.43 -40.47 19.12
N GLU A 136 12.23 -41.02 18.20
CA GLU A 136 13.55 -41.59 18.49
C GLU A 136 14.55 -40.55 19.06
N HIS A 137 14.55 -39.34 18.50
CA HIS A 137 15.40 -38.25 19.01
C HIS A 137 14.99 -37.82 20.43
N GLN A 138 13.69 -37.71 20.71
CA GLN A 138 13.20 -37.45 22.09
C GLN A 138 13.56 -38.59 23.05
N LYS A 139 13.47 -39.85 22.61
CA LYS A 139 13.87 -41.03 23.41
C LYS A 139 15.37 -41.01 23.75
N LYS A 140 16.24 -40.69 22.77
CA LYS A 140 17.69 -40.51 22.99
C LYS A 140 17.98 -39.36 23.95
N LYS A 141 17.29 -38.23 23.82
CA LYS A 141 17.46 -37.06 24.70
C LYS A 141 17.08 -37.38 26.15
N ARG A 142 15.97 -38.09 26.36
CA ARG A 142 15.54 -38.59 27.68
C ARG A 142 16.55 -39.59 28.28
N ARG A 143 17.08 -40.53 27.49
CA ARG A 143 18.13 -41.47 27.94
C ARG A 143 19.44 -40.78 28.31
N CYS A 144 19.84 -39.74 27.58
CA CYS A 144 21.03 -38.97 27.93
C CYS A 144 20.84 -38.19 29.24
N ALA A 145 19.67 -37.56 29.42
CA ALA A 145 19.32 -36.85 30.65
C ALA A 145 19.30 -37.76 31.89
N SER A 146 18.78 -38.99 31.77
CA SER A 146 18.77 -39.96 32.88
C SER A 146 20.17 -40.47 33.24
N ARG A 147 21.09 -40.57 32.26
CA ARG A 147 22.50 -40.93 32.50
C ARG A 147 23.28 -39.82 33.21
N HIS A 148 22.99 -38.56 32.92
CA HIS A 148 23.62 -37.42 33.61
C HIS A 148 23.03 -37.16 35.00
N GLY A 149 21.73 -37.42 35.22
CA GLY A 149 21.11 -37.34 36.55
C GLY A 149 21.64 -38.39 37.55
N GLY A 150 22.10 -39.55 37.07
CA GLY A 150 22.69 -40.61 37.89
C GLY A 150 24.13 -40.38 38.35
N MET A 151 24.83 -39.37 37.79
CA MET A 151 26.19 -39.01 38.23
C MET A 151 26.20 -38.02 39.41
N GLN A 152 25.12 -37.27 39.65
CA GLN A 152 25.05 -36.31 40.75
C GLN A 152 24.56 -36.94 42.08
N SER A 153 23.85 -38.07 42.04
CA SER A 153 23.37 -38.77 43.25
C SER A 153 24.41 -39.63 43.95
N LYS A 154 25.55 -39.94 43.30
CA LYS A 154 26.68 -40.69 43.89
C LYS A 154 27.71 -39.81 44.61
N LEU A 155 27.51 -38.49 44.64
CA LEU A 155 28.39 -37.53 45.34
C LEU A 155 27.72 -36.90 46.58
N ARG A 156 26.56 -37.44 47.01
CA ARG A 156 25.77 -36.95 48.17
C ARG A 156 25.54 -38.03 49.23
N SER A 157 26.50 -38.93 49.39
CA SER A 157 26.52 -39.93 50.46
C SER A 157 27.89 -39.88 51.14
N ASN A 158 28.03 -38.95 52.08
CA ASN A 158 29.00 -38.92 53.17
C ASN A 158 28.25 -38.43 54.41
#